data_AF-A0A1W9MCX1-F1
#
_entry.id   AF-A0A1W9MCX1-F1
#
_cell.length_a   1.000
_cell.length_b   1.000
_cell.length_c   1.000
_cell.angle_alpha   90.00
_cell.angle_beta   90.00
_cell.angle_gamma   90.00
#
_symmetry.space_group_name_H-M   'P 1'
#
loop_
_entity.id
_entity.type
_entity.pdbx_description
1 polymer ?
#
loop_
_entity_poly.entity_id
_entity_poly.type
_entity_poly.pdbx_seq_one_letter_code
_entity_poly.pdbx_strand_id
1 'polypeptide(L)'
;MDLSVFHSKNLFEAGTEMFGKLGIPLNSNTAISLDLKAVLKEHFKAKDIFSNVTETYFLGLVDDSVFDMLQTPLSLEQAENKINNDYNGLMVFAVRLNDNKMPTRSDIADLTRAFNRISKFMPVVLLVQYGNLLAFSTSERMKYQQTWRPGEKIGKVSMLKDIDILKTHAGHSRILEDLIVKPEVKNFNGLYEQWKQVFSIQILNKRFYQELSNWYFWALAHVSFPDDIEKDKNIRNATGLIRLITRIIFIWFIKEKQLVPETLFDRSELSRILKEFAKNNKESHSFYQAVLQNLFFGTLNQKMNERRFAEDTEKYVKGDHGVKSLFRYKELFSISEHEVLALFAGIPFLNGGLFDCLDKDNPDTGKHQFVDGFSRNPKKRAIVPDFLFFHAEEDCDLNAIYGTKNKK
;
A
#
# COMPACT_ATOMS: atom_id res chain seq x y z
N MET A 1 -0.29 2.09 -15.28
CA MET A 1 0.62 1.47 -16.30
C MET A 1 0.21 0.03 -16.53
N ASP A 2 0.07 -0.41 -17.78
CA ASP A 2 -0.26 -1.81 -18.12
C ASP A 2 1.00 -2.69 -18.13
N LEU A 3 1.02 -3.70 -17.24
CA LEU A 3 2.09 -4.68 -17.05
C LEU A 3 1.79 -6.06 -17.66
N SER A 4 0.62 -6.24 -18.28
CA SER A 4 0.22 -7.52 -18.88
C SER A 4 1.17 -8.00 -19.99
N VAL A 5 1.97 -7.09 -20.54
CA VAL A 5 3.02 -7.37 -21.53
C VAL A 5 4.05 -8.39 -21.06
N PHE A 6 4.29 -8.51 -19.74
CA PHE A 6 5.18 -9.53 -19.17
C PHE A 6 4.62 -10.95 -19.23
N HIS A 7 3.32 -11.10 -19.53
CA HIS A 7 2.67 -12.39 -19.76
C HIS A 7 2.69 -12.77 -21.25
N SER A 8 2.64 -11.80 -22.17
CA SER A 8 2.53 -12.06 -23.60
C SER A 8 3.85 -11.97 -24.38
N LYS A 9 4.88 -11.35 -23.81
CA LYS A 9 6.19 -11.13 -24.47
C LYS A 9 7.33 -11.74 -23.66
N ASN A 10 8.48 -11.92 -24.32
CA ASN A 10 9.71 -12.29 -23.62
C ASN A 10 10.16 -11.15 -22.68
N LEU A 11 11.00 -11.47 -21.69
CA LEU A 11 11.41 -10.52 -20.65
C LEU A 11 12.15 -9.30 -21.22
N PHE A 12 12.91 -9.46 -22.31
CA PHE A 12 13.60 -8.34 -22.97
C PHE A 12 12.61 -7.33 -23.55
N GLU A 13 11.65 -7.80 -24.34
CA GLU A 13 10.63 -6.95 -24.96
C GLU A 13 9.72 -6.30 -23.92
N ALA A 14 9.24 -7.09 -22.96
CA ALA A 14 8.38 -6.59 -21.89
C ALA A 14 9.08 -5.54 -21.01
N GLY A 15 10.35 -5.79 -20.67
CA GLY A 15 11.19 -4.85 -19.93
C GLY A 15 11.43 -3.56 -20.71
N THR A 16 11.79 -3.66 -21.99
CA THR A 16 12.00 -2.50 -22.86
C THR A 16 10.73 -1.66 -23.01
N GLU A 17 9.57 -2.31 -23.22
CA GLU A 17 8.29 -1.60 -23.33
C GLU A 17 7.89 -0.94 -22.01
N MET A 18 8.10 -1.60 -20.87
CA MET A 18 7.84 -1.03 -19.55
C MET A 18 8.62 0.26 -19.35
N PHE A 19 9.93 0.28 -19.66
CA PHE A 19 10.72 1.50 -19.56
C PHE A 19 10.29 2.56 -20.57
N GLY A 20 9.86 2.15 -21.77
CA GLY A 20 9.23 3.06 -22.73
C GLY A 20 7.99 3.76 -22.15
N LYS A 21 7.14 3.03 -21.40
CA LYS A 21 5.99 3.60 -20.68
C LYS A 21 6.39 4.56 -19.55
N LEU A 22 7.61 4.43 -19.02
CA LEU A 22 8.18 5.39 -18.07
C LEU A 22 8.75 6.65 -18.76
N GLY A 23 8.74 6.71 -20.09
CA GLY A 23 9.39 7.79 -20.85
C GLY A 23 10.89 7.58 -21.03
N ILE A 24 11.38 6.35 -20.90
CA ILE A 24 12.79 5.99 -21.02
C ILE A 24 12.95 4.96 -22.15
N PRO A 25 13.16 5.43 -23.39
CA PRO A 25 13.47 4.53 -24.50
C PRO A 25 14.85 3.91 -24.29
N LEU A 26 14.88 2.63 -23.95
CA LEU A 26 16.13 1.89 -23.80
C LEU A 26 16.68 1.45 -25.16
N ASN A 27 18.01 1.36 -25.27
CA ASN A 27 18.75 1.19 -26.52
C ASN A 27 19.51 -0.13 -26.65
N SER A 28 19.12 -1.20 -25.95
CA SER A 28 19.81 -2.47 -26.13
C SER A 28 19.42 -3.18 -27.43
N ASN A 29 20.38 -3.82 -28.08
CA ASN A 29 20.14 -4.80 -29.15
C ASN A 29 20.32 -6.27 -28.65
N THR A 30 20.49 -6.45 -27.34
CA THR A 30 20.79 -7.74 -26.71
C THR A 30 19.50 -8.52 -26.42
N ALA A 31 18.76 -8.87 -27.47
CA ALA A 31 17.50 -9.61 -27.36
C ALA A 31 17.68 -11.10 -27.02
N ILE A 32 18.92 -11.59 -27.01
CA ILE A 32 19.28 -12.95 -26.62
C ILE A 32 19.72 -12.95 -25.15
N SER A 33 19.24 -13.92 -24.37
CA SER A 33 19.64 -14.07 -22.98
C SER A 33 21.14 -14.29 -22.85
N LEU A 34 21.76 -13.52 -21.96
CA LEU A 34 23.17 -13.60 -21.59
C LEU A 34 23.39 -14.71 -20.54
N ASP A 35 24.60 -15.29 -20.53
CA ASP A 35 25.02 -16.17 -19.44
C ASP A 35 25.27 -15.36 -18.17
N LEU A 36 24.56 -15.69 -17.08
CA LEU A 36 24.63 -14.94 -15.83
C LEU A 36 26.04 -14.93 -15.23
N LYS A 37 26.78 -16.06 -15.32
CA LYS A 37 28.14 -16.15 -14.78
C LYS A 37 29.10 -15.26 -15.56
N ALA A 38 28.97 -15.22 -16.89
CA ALA A 38 29.74 -14.33 -17.76
C ALA A 38 29.44 -12.85 -17.47
N VAL A 39 28.17 -12.50 -17.22
CA VAL A 39 27.77 -11.13 -16.85
C VAL A 39 28.33 -10.72 -15.48
N LEU A 40 28.18 -11.58 -14.47
CA LEU A 40 28.56 -11.25 -13.10
C LEU A 40 30.04 -11.47 -12.79
N LYS A 41 30.77 -12.24 -13.61
CA LYS A 41 32.21 -12.51 -13.46
C LYS A 41 32.52 -12.95 -12.02
N GLU A 42 33.46 -12.30 -11.33
CA GLU A 42 33.84 -12.59 -9.94
C GLU A 42 32.75 -12.24 -8.90
N HIS A 43 31.69 -11.57 -9.29
CA HIS A 43 30.56 -11.20 -8.42
C HIS A 43 29.45 -12.25 -8.39
N PHE A 44 29.54 -13.29 -9.23
CA PHE A 44 28.67 -14.45 -9.14
C PHE A 44 28.90 -15.17 -7.80
N LYS A 45 27.81 -15.49 -7.09
CA LYS A 45 27.88 -16.24 -5.83
C LYS A 45 27.24 -17.61 -6.01
N ALA A 46 27.84 -18.63 -5.42
CA ALA A 46 27.22 -19.95 -5.27
C ALA A 46 26.12 -19.93 -4.18
N LYS A 47 25.06 -19.14 -4.42
CA LYS A 47 23.85 -19.09 -3.60
C LYS A 47 22.66 -19.54 -4.44
N ASP A 48 21.68 -20.15 -3.78
CA ASP A 48 20.47 -20.71 -4.40
C ASP A 48 19.78 -19.73 -5.37
N ILE A 49 19.67 -18.45 -5.02
CA ILE A 49 19.02 -17.47 -5.91
C ILE A 49 19.72 -17.31 -7.26
N PHE A 50 21.05 -17.41 -7.33
CA PHE A 50 21.80 -17.24 -8.58
C PHE A 50 21.62 -18.43 -9.51
N SER A 51 21.51 -19.65 -8.96
CA SER A 51 21.21 -20.85 -9.75
C SER A 51 19.76 -20.92 -10.24
N ASN A 52 18.86 -20.10 -9.68
CA ASN A 52 17.46 -20.04 -10.09
C ASN A 52 17.21 -19.03 -11.23
N VAL A 53 18.21 -18.26 -11.66
CA VAL A 53 18.07 -17.35 -12.81
C VAL A 53 18.08 -18.16 -14.10
N THR A 54 17.00 -18.07 -14.88
CA THR A 54 16.81 -18.78 -16.14
C THR A 54 17.10 -17.91 -17.36
N GLU A 55 16.86 -16.60 -17.25
CA GLU A 55 17.13 -15.63 -18.32
C GLU A 55 17.78 -14.39 -17.74
N THR A 56 18.70 -13.76 -18.49
CA THR A 56 19.38 -12.51 -18.11
C THR A 56 19.50 -11.63 -19.34
N TYR A 57 19.04 -10.39 -19.25
CA TYR A 57 19.11 -9.41 -20.33
C TYR A 57 19.71 -8.10 -19.85
N PHE A 58 20.53 -7.52 -20.70
CA PHE A 58 20.89 -6.11 -20.62
C PHE A 58 19.87 -5.33 -21.43
N LEU A 59 19.08 -4.48 -20.78
CA LEU A 59 18.01 -3.73 -21.44
C LEU A 59 18.49 -2.39 -22.01
N GLY A 60 19.59 -1.83 -21.50
CA GLY A 60 20.22 -0.65 -22.09
C GLY A 60 20.87 0.28 -21.07
N LEU A 61 21.34 1.40 -21.58
CA LEU A 61 21.84 2.52 -20.77
C LEU A 61 20.74 3.59 -20.62
N VAL A 62 20.77 4.26 -19.49
CA VAL A 62 19.98 5.47 -19.25
C VAL A 62 20.95 6.59 -18.90
N ASP A 63 21.14 7.50 -19.83
CA ASP A 63 22.00 8.69 -19.75
C ASP A 63 21.28 9.86 -20.44
N ASP A 64 21.96 10.98 -20.70
CA ASP A 64 21.32 12.13 -21.36
C ASP A 64 20.76 11.82 -22.76
N SER A 65 21.23 10.77 -23.45
CA SER A 65 20.71 10.38 -24.77
C SER A 65 19.30 9.81 -24.71
N VAL A 66 18.77 9.47 -23.52
CA VAL A 66 17.35 9.09 -23.39
C VAL A 66 16.39 10.25 -23.67
N PHE A 67 16.90 11.48 -23.66
CA PHE A 67 16.16 12.69 -24.01
C PHE A 67 16.36 13.11 -25.48
N ASP A 68 17.23 12.40 -26.22
CA ASP A 68 17.48 12.64 -27.64
C ASP A 68 16.56 11.79 -28.52
N MET A 69 16.15 12.32 -29.68
CA MET A 69 15.26 11.61 -30.62
C MET A 69 15.92 10.46 -31.39
N LEU A 70 17.25 10.36 -31.37
CA LEU A 70 18.02 9.37 -32.13
C LEU A 70 18.98 8.63 -31.19
N GLN A 71 18.61 7.41 -30.82
CA GLN A 71 19.51 6.52 -30.07
C GLN A 71 20.03 5.40 -30.97
N THR A 72 21.35 5.17 -30.88
CA THR A 72 22.00 4.05 -31.56
C THR A 72 21.91 2.81 -30.66
N PRO A 73 21.36 1.68 -31.15
CA PRO A 73 21.32 0.46 -30.36
C PRO A 73 22.73 -0.03 -29.99
N LEU A 74 22.89 -0.57 -28.78
CA LEU A 74 24.17 -1.01 -28.25
C LEU A 74 24.07 -2.33 -27.46
N SER A 75 25.11 -3.15 -27.58
CA SER A 75 25.28 -4.39 -26.81
C SER A 75 25.89 -4.12 -25.43
N LEU A 76 25.88 -5.11 -24.54
CA LEU A 76 26.53 -4.98 -23.23
C LEU A 76 28.03 -4.66 -23.35
N GLU A 77 28.75 -5.31 -24.27
CA GLU A 77 30.19 -5.06 -24.47
C GLU A 77 30.45 -3.62 -24.95
N GLN A 78 29.63 -3.12 -25.89
CA GLN A 78 29.71 -1.73 -26.34
C GLN A 78 29.37 -0.74 -25.22
N ALA A 79 28.40 -1.08 -24.37
CA ALA A 79 28.07 -0.31 -23.17
C ALA A 79 29.27 -0.23 -22.22
N GLU A 80 29.86 -1.38 -21.86
CA GLU A 80 31.03 -1.45 -20.97
C GLU A 80 32.20 -0.61 -21.50
N ASN A 81 32.44 -0.60 -22.81
CA ASN A 81 33.50 0.19 -23.45
C ASN A 81 33.24 1.70 -23.47
N LYS A 82 31.97 2.14 -23.39
CA LYS A 82 31.59 3.56 -23.35
C LYS A 82 31.77 4.18 -21.96
N ILE A 83 31.78 3.34 -20.91
CA ILE A 83 31.79 3.78 -19.51
C ILE A 83 33.20 4.20 -19.10
N ASN A 84 33.33 5.44 -18.65
CA ASN A 84 34.53 5.98 -18.01
C ASN A 84 34.16 6.60 -16.64
N ASN A 85 35.15 7.14 -15.93
CA ASN A 85 34.94 7.71 -14.59
C ASN A 85 33.94 8.88 -14.55
N ASP A 86 33.76 9.58 -15.67
CA ASP A 86 32.93 10.78 -15.80
C ASP A 86 31.58 10.46 -16.45
N TYR A 87 31.32 9.19 -16.76
CA TYR A 87 30.09 8.77 -17.41
C TYR A 87 28.89 8.92 -16.46
N ASN A 88 27.95 9.75 -16.86
CA ASN A 88 26.76 10.04 -16.06
C ASN A 88 25.56 9.26 -16.60
N GLY A 89 25.24 8.15 -15.94
CA GLY A 89 24.11 7.32 -16.34
C GLY A 89 23.87 6.15 -15.38
N LEU A 90 22.91 5.30 -15.72
CA LEU A 90 22.67 4.00 -15.08
C LEU A 90 22.53 2.88 -16.11
N MET A 91 22.82 1.65 -15.69
CA MET A 91 22.55 0.46 -16.49
C MET A 91 21.24 -0.19 -16.06
N VAL A 92 20.52 -0.79 -17.01
CA VAL A 92 19.30 -1.55 -16.73
C VAL A 92 19.50 -3.01 -17.11
N PHE A 93 19.27 -3.91 -16.16
CA PHE A 93 19.23 -5.35 -16.40
C PHE A 93 17.87 -5.91 -16.02
N ALA A 94 17.49 -7.00 -16.69
CA ALA A 94 16.35 -7.81 -16.34
C ALA A 94 16.77 -9.27 -16.18
N VAL A 95 16.24 -9.94 -15.16
CA VAL A 95 16.44 -11.38 -14.95
C VAL A 95 15.11 -12.08 -14.71
N ARG A 96 14.97 -13.30 -15.24
CA ARG A 96 13.85 -14.19 -14.93
C ARG A 96 14.34 -15.26 -13.97
N LEU A 97 13.57 -15.51 -12.91
CA LEU A 97 13.76 -16.67 -12.05
C LEU A 97 12.92 -17.84 -12.53
N ASN A 98 13.31 -19.05 -12.15
CA ASN A 98 12.47 -20.23 -12.27
C ASN A 98 11.10 -19.97 -11.62
N ASP A 99 10.00 -20.36 -12.29
CA ASP A 99 8.63 -20.08 -11.86
C ASP A 99 8.30 -20.61 -10.46
N ASN A 100 8.98 -21.67 -10.02
CA ASN A 100 8.80 -22.26 -8.69
C ASN A 100 9.54 -21.47 -7.59
N LYS A 101 10.42 -20.53 -7.95
CA LYS A 101 11.21 -19.76 -6.99
C LYS A 101 10.49 -18.47 -6.60
N MET A 102 10.02 -18.43 -5.36
CA MET A 102 9.59 -17.18 -4.71
C MET A 102 10.76 -16.58 -3.93
N PRO A 103 11.39 -15.49 -4.40
CA PRO A 103 12.55 -14.92 -3.75
C PRO A 103 12.15 -14.13 -2.50
N THR A 104 13.00 -14.18 -1.47
CA THR A 104 12.92 -13.27 -0.33
C THR A 104 13.45 -11.88 -0.69
N ARG A 105 13.23 -10.89 0.18
CA ARG A 105 13.90 -9.57 0.03
C ARG A 105 15.42 -9.70 0.04
N SER A 106 15.97 -10.63 0.83
CA SER A 106 17.42 -10.87 0.91
C SER A 106 17.96 -11.43 -0.40
N ASP A 107 17.22 -12.34 -1.04
CA ASP A 107 17.59 -12.93 -2.33
C ASP A 107 17.70 -11.88 -3.43
N ILE A 108 16.68 -11.03 -3.58
CA ILE A 108 16.69 -9.92 -4.55
C ILE A 108 17.81 -8.93 -4.21
N ALA A 109 18.03 -8.62 -2.93
CA ALA A 109 19.11 -7.73 -2.53
C ALA A 109 20.50 -8.30 -2.81
N ASP A 110 20.68 -9.62 -2.78
CA ASP A 110 21.92 -10.28 -3.16
C ASP A 110 22.17 -10.19 -4.67
N LEU A 111 21.15 -10.45 -5.51
CA LEU A 111 21.22 -10.25 -6.95
C LEU A 111 21.52 -8.79 -7.29
N THR A 112 20.74 -7.86 -6.73
CA THR A 112 20.88 -6.41 -6.98
C THR A 112 22.30 -5.93 -6.69
N ARG A 113 22.89 -6.36 -5.57
CA ARG A 113 24.27 -6.00 -5.22
C ARG A 113 25.29 -6.66 -6.14
N ALA A 114 25.06 -7.88 -6.61
CA ALA A 114 25.97 -8.53 -7.55
C ALA A 114 25.98 -7.77 -8.89
N PHE A 115 24.82 -7.46 -9.44
CA PHE A 115 24.69 -6.63 -10.64
C PHE A 115 25.29 -5.24 -10.44
N ASN A 116 25.05 -4.57 -9.30
CA ASN A 116 25.64 -3.25 -9.05
C ASN A 116 27.17 -3.26 -8.93
N ARG A 117 27.81 -4.42 -8.71
CA ARG A 117 29.27 -4.53 -8.64
C ARG A 117 29.94 -4.63 -10.01
N ILE A 118 29.21 -5.04 -11.05
CA ILE A 118 29.78 -5.15 -12.40
C ILE A 118 30.27 -3.80 -12.92
N SER A 119 29.66 -2.69 -12.46
CA SER A 119 30.07 -1.33 -12.80
C SER A 119 30.57 -0.57 -11.57
N LYS A 120 31.85 -0.19 -11.61
CA LYS A 120 32.49 0.63 -10.57
C LYS A 120 31.96 2.07 -10.53
N PHE A 121 31.41 2.57 -11.64
CA PHE A 121 31.10 3.99 -11.83
C PHE A 121 29.61 4.28 -11.99
N MET A 122 28.80 3.29 -12.39
CA MET A 122 27.37 3.51 -12.62
C MET A 122 26.49 2.63 -11.73
N PRO A 123 25.39 3.19 -11.19
CA PRO A 123 24.35 2.37 -10.58
C PRO A 123 23.71 1.42 -11.60
N VAL A 124 23.21 0.29 -11.08
CA VAL A 124 22.46 -0.69 -11.86
C VAL A 124 21.06 -0.82 -11.29
N VAL A 125 20.07 -0.66 -12.17
CA VAL A 125 18.68 -1.01 -11.92
C VAL A 125 18.47 -2.45 -12.37
N LEU A 126 17.87 -3.26 -11.50
CA LEU A 126 17.57 -4.65 -11.74
C LEU A 126 16.06 -4.89 -11.67
N LEU A 127 15.50 -5.34 -12.79
CA LEU A 127 14.16 -5.89 -12.90
C LEU A 127 14.23 -7.41 -12.72
N VAL A 128 13.43 -7.97 -11.82
CA VAL A 128 13.41 -9.40 -11.53
C VAL A 128 11.98 -9.92 -11.73
N GLN A 129 11.79 -10.86 -12.66
CA GLN A 129 10.51 -11.54 -12.87
C GLN A 129 10.52 -12.92 -12.21
N TYR A 130 9.43 -13.27 -11.51
CA TYR A 130 9.20 -14.57 -10.90
C TYR A 130 7.70 -14.86 -10.82
N GLY A 131 7.24 -15.94 -11.45
CA GLY A 131 5.81 -16.20 -11.63
C GLY A 131 5.11 -14.98 -12.25
N ASN A 132 3.99 -14.57 -11.64
CA ASN A 132 3.21 -13.38 -12.05
C ASN A 132 3.66 -12.08 -11.34
N LEU A 133 4.86 -12.07 -10.74
CA LEU A 133 5.35 -10.96 -9.95
C LEU A 133 6.61 -10.35 -10.57
N LEU A 134 6.75 -9.04 -10.40
CA LEU A 134 7.96 -8.30 -10.69
C LEU A 134 8.54 -7.72 -9.41
N ALA A 135 9.86 -7.57 -9.39
CA ALA A 135 10.53 -6.67 -8.49
C ALA A 135 11.41 -5.70 -9.27
N PHE A 136 11.37 -4.43 -8.86
CA PHE A 136 12.22 -3.37 -9.37
C PHE A 136 13.16 -2.94 -8.25
N SER A 137 14.47 -2.97 -8.49
CA SER A 137 15.45 -2.78 -7.42
C SER A 137 16.70 -2.06 -7.89
N THR A 138 17.33 -1.33 -6.97
CA THR A 138 18.60 -0.64 -7.21
C THR A 138 19.37 -0.52 -5.89
N SER A 139 20.63 -0.13 -5.95
CA SER A 139 21.44 0.15 -4.77
C SER A 139 21.90 1.59 -4.75
N GLU A 140 21.91 2.19 -3.56
CA GLU A 140 22.54 3.48 -3.35
C GLU A 140 24.02 3.43 -3.74
N ARG A 141 24.51 4.57 -4.22
CA ARG A 141 25.90 4.76 -4.64
C ARG A 141 26.48 5.95 -3.89
N MET A 142 27.65 5.77 -3.31
CA MET A 142 28.36 6.80 -2.55
C MET A 142 29.83 6.82 -2.96
N LYS A 143 30.44 7.99 -3.06
CA LYS A 143 31.89 8.08 -3.24
C LYS A 143 32.62 7.37 -2.08
N TYR A 144 33.71 6.69 -2.39
CA TYR A 144 34.60 6.16 -1.36
C TYR A 144 35.19 7.31 -0.54
N GLN A 145 35.38 7.09 0.76
CA GLN A 145 36.16 8.02 1.59
C GLN A 145 37.63 8.02 1.17
N GLN A 146 38.13 6.87 0.70
CA GLN A 146 39.46 6.75 0.12
C GLN A 146 39.47 7.35 -1.29
N THR A 147 40.02 8.55 -1.44
CA THR A 147 40.08 9.29 -2.71
C THR A 147 40.89 8.59 -3.81
N TRP A 148 41.83 7.71 -3.44
CA TRP A 148 42.63 6.91 -4.38
C TRP A 148 41.86 5.72 -4.96
N ARG A 149 40.75 5.32 -4.34
CA ARG A 149 39.99 4.15 -4.78
C ARG A 149 39.03 4.58 -5.90
N PRO A 150 39.12 4.00 -7.09
CA PRO A 150 38.21 4.34 -8.18
C PRO A 150 36.79 3.82 -7.91
N GLY A 151 35.81 4.59 -8.37
CA GLY A 151 34.40 4.21 -8.37
C GLY A 151 33.66 4.55 -7.09
N GLU A 152 32.59 3.81 -6.84
CA GLU A 152 31.65 4.08 -5.75
C GLU A 152 31.43 2.87 -4.85
N LYS A 153 31.13 3.16 -3.59
CA LYS A 153 30.65 2.21 -2.60
C LYS A 153 29.15 1.99 -2.80
N ILE A 154 28.77 0.72 -2.87
CA ILE A 154 27.38 0.27 -2.92
C ILE A 154 26.80 0.33 -1.50
N GLY A 155 25.68 1.04 -1.36
CA GLY A 155 24.98 1.26 -0.11
C GLY A 155 23.76 0.34 0.07
N LYS A 156 22.69 0.91 0.62
CA LYS A 156 21.44 0.21 0.88
C LYS A 156 20.75 -0.18 -0.43
N VAL A 157 20.09 -1.34 -0.45
CA VAL A 157 19.23 -1.75 -1.56
C VAL A 157 17.84 -1.18 -1.35
N SER A 158 17.33 -0.49 -2.35
CA SER A 158 15.94 -0.05 -2.46
C SER A 158 15.21 -0.94 -3.46
N MET A 159 14.00 -1.38 -3.13
CA MET A 159 13.21 -2.24 -4.01
C MET A 159 11.71 -2.04 -3.85
N LEU A 160 11.02 -2.12 -4.97
CA LEU A 160 9.59 -2.39 -5.06
C LEU A 160 9.44 -3.86 -5.43
N LYS A 161 8.96 -4.69 -4.50
CA LYS A 161 8.87 -6.15 -4.64
C LYS A 161 7.40 -6.55 -4.75
N ASP A 162 7.13 -7.69 -5.38
CA ASP A 162 5.80 -8.32 -5.46
C ASP A 162 4.78 -7.46 -6.23
N ILE A 163 5.23 -6.83 -7.31
CA ILE A 163 4.35 -6.14 -8.25
C ILE A 163 3.64 -7.21 -9.08
N ASP A 164 2.38 -7.47 -8.77
CA ASP A 164 1.52 -8.35 -9.57
C ASP A 164 1.26 -7.73 -10.95
N ILE A 165 1.59 -8.47 -12.01
CA ILE A 165 1.51 -7.98 -13.40
C ILE A 165 0.09 -7.99 -13.96
N LEU A 166 -0.81 -8.77 -13.36
CA LEU A 166 -2.21 -8.90 -13.77
C LEU A 166 -3.14 -8.03 -12.91
N LYS A 167 -2.86 -7.97 -11.59
CA LYS A 167 -3.63 -7.21 -10.60
C LYS A 167 -2.72 -6.33 -9.76
N THR A 168 -2.10 -5.33 -10.39
CA THR A 168 -1.20 -4.38 -9.72
C THR A 168 -1.90 -3.70 -8.54
N HIS A 169 -1.35 -3.87 -7.33
CA HIS A 169 -1.86 -3.19 -6.14
C HIS A 169 -1.80 -1.67 -6.31
N ALA A 170 -2.81 -0.93 -5.84
CA ALA A 170 -2.91 0.52 -6.04
C ALA A 170 -1.67 1.30 -5.56
N GLY A 171 -1.05 0.86 -4.45
CA GLY A 171 0.22 1.44 -3.98
C GLY A 171 1.38 1.24 -4.96
N HIS A 172 1.46 0.08 -5.63
CA HIS A 172 2.46 -0.15 -6.68
C HIS A 172 2.15 0.70 -7.92
N SER A 173 0.88 0.80 -8.32
CA SER A 173 0.47 1.65 -9.45
C SER A 173 0.89 3.10 -9.25
N ARG A 174 0.63 3.69 -8.08
CA ARG A 174 1.04 5.06 -7.74
C ARG A 174 2.56 5.24 -7.79
N ILE A 175 3.33 4.30 -7.25
CA ILE A 175 4.80 4.36 -7.31
C ILE A 175 5.29 4.30 -8.76
N LEU A 176 4.70 3.43 -9.59
CA LEU A 176 5.06 3.31 -11.00
C LEU A 176 4.69 4.58 -11.80
N GLU A 177 3.58 5.22 -11.47
CA GLU A 177 3.20 6.53 -12.02
C GLU A 177 4.18 7.63 -11.61
N ASP A 178 4.61 7.66 -10.35
CA ASP A 178 5.61 8.61 -9.84
C ASP A 178 7.00 8.43 -10.51
N LEU A 179 7.28 7.24 -11.07
CA LEU A 179 8.51 6.95 -11.82
C LEU A 179 8.49 7.46 -13.28
N ILE A 180 7.32 7.80 -13.83
CA ILE A 180 7.22 8.33 -15.20
C ILE A 180 8.00 9.66 -15.27
N VAL A 181 8.86 9.80 -16.29
CA VAL A 181 9.68 11.00 -16.51
C VAL A 181 8.77 12.22 -16.59
N LYS A 182 8.95 13.16 -15.64
CA LYS A 182 8.14 14.38 -15.62
C LYS A 182 8.61 15.37 -16.69
N PRO A 183 7.72 16.24 -17.23
CA PRO A 183 8.07 17.16 -18.31
C PRO A 183 9.25 18.11 -18.01
N GLU A 184 9.50 18.40 -16.73
CA GLU A 184 10.57 19.30 -16.28
C GLU A 184 11.95 18.61 -16.25
N VAL A 185 11.99 17.28 -16.31
CA VAL A 185 13.24 16.52 -16.33
C VAL A 185 13.82 16.55 -17.75
N LYS A 186 15.04 17.11 -17.88
CA LYS A 186 15.71 17.32 -19.17
C LYS A 186 17.06 16.62 -19.31
N ASN A 187 17.52 15.94 -18.26
CA ASN A 187 18.80 15.26 -18.21
C ASN A 187 18.77 14.13 -17.18
N PHE A 188 19.79 13.28 -17.23
CA PHE A 188 19.94 12.12 -16.37
C PHE A 188 19.98 12.49 -14.89
N ASN A 189 20.64 13.59 -14.52
CA ASN A 189 20.70 14.02 -13.11
C ASN A 189 19.31 14.32 -12.54
N GLY A 190 18.47 15.02 -13.31
CA GLY A 190 17.08 15.28 -12.93
C GLY A 190 16.27 14.00 -12.80
N LEU A 191 16.45 13.06 -13.72
CA LEU A 191 15.78 11.75 -13.68
C LEU A 191 16.21 10.93 -12.46
N TYR A 192 17.51 10.86 -12.20
CA TYR A 192 18.06 10.12 -11.09
C TYR A 192 17.60 10.68 -9.74
N GLU A 193 17.55 12.02 -9.60
CA GLU A 193 17.00 12.65 -8.39
C GLU A 193 15.49 12.41 -8.25
N GLN A 194 14.70 12.46 -9.33
CA GLN A 194 13.29 12.09 -9.28
C GLN A 194 13.12 10.66 -8.75
N TRP A 195 13.80 9.68 -9.35
CA TRP A 195 13.69 8.28 -8.94
C TRP A 195 14.15 8.04 -7.51
N LYS A 196 15.23 8.69 -7.07
CA LYS A 196 15.68 8.63 -5.67
C LYS A 196 14.61 9.14 -4.70
N GLN A 197 13.88 10.20 -5.06
CA GLN A 197 12.78 10.70 -4.23
C GLN A 197 11.61 9.71 -4.16
N VAL A 198 11.25 9.07 -5.26
CA VAL A 198 10.17 8.05 -5.30
C VAL A 198 10.47 6.88 -4.36
N PHE A 199 11.72 6.40 -4.34
CA PHE A 199 12.13 5.32 -3.45
C PHE A 199 12.47 5.78 -2.01
N SER A 200 12.32 7.06 -1.70
CA SER A 200 12.57 7.58 -0.36
C SER A 200 11.42 7.24 0.59
N ILE A 201 11.67 6.29 1.49
CA ILE A 201 10.72 5.90 2.56
C ILE A 201 10.27 7.11 3.38
N GLN A 202 11.16 8.08 3.63
CA GLN A 202 10.82 9.28 4.38
C GLN A 202 9.76 10.12 3.66
N ILE A 203 9.87 10.26 2.34
CA ILE A 203 8.92 11.03 1.53
C ILE A 203 7.58 10.29 1.47
N LEU A 204 7.59 8.97 1.24
CA LEU A 204 6.38 8.13 1.25
C LEU A 204 5.64 8.21 2.58
N ASN A 205 6.37 8.10 3.70
CA ASN A 205 5.78 8.24 5.04
C ASN A 205 5.19 9.63 5.26
N LYS A 206 5.92 10.69 4.88
CA LYS A 206 5.44 12.07 5.03
C LYS A 206 4.14 12.30 4.23
N ARG A 207 4.09 11.82 2.99
CA ARG A 207 2.90 11.90 2.14
C ARG A 207 1.72 11.15 2.77
N PHE A 208 1.94 9.92 3.22
CA PHE A 208 0.91 9.13 3.91
C PHE A 208 0.33 9.86 5.13
N TYR A 209 1.18 10.39 6.02
CA TYR A 209 0.70 11.11 7.20
C TYR A 209 0.02 12.44 6.85
N GLN A 210 0.43 13.11 5.77
CA GLN A 210 -0.24 14.30 5.27
C GLN A 210 -1.64 13.96 4.72
N GLU A 211 -1.76 12.93 3.89
CA GLU A 211 -3.06 12.47 3.35
C GLU A 211 -4.00 12.04 4.48
N LEU A 212 -3.48 11.30 5.47
CA LEU A 212 -4.24 10.91 6.66
C LEU A 212 -4.71 12.14 7.47
N SER A 213 -3.84 13.14 7.63
CA SER A 213 -4.19 14.39 8.32
C SER A 213 -5.25 15.19 7.55
N ASN A 214 -5.13 15.29 6.22
CA ASN A 214 -6.10 15.96 5.38
C ASN A 214 -7.47 15.28 5.52
N TRP A 215 -7.51 13.96 5.40
CA TRP A 215 -8.72 13.16 5.57
C TRP A 215 -9.33 13.34 6.96
N TYR A 216 -8.51 13.34 8.02
CA TYR A 216 -8.97 13.56 9.40
C TYR A 216 -9.70 14.90 9.55
N PHE A 217 -9.10 15.98 9.06
CA PHE A 217 -9.70 17.31 9.20
C PHE A 217 -10.97 17.47 8.39
N TRP A 218 -11.01 16.89 7.18
CA TRP A 218 -12.22 16.83 6.37
C TRP A 218 -13.33 16.02 7.06
N ALA A 219 -13.02 14.80 7.52
CA ALA A 219 -13.97 13.91 8.17
C ALA A 219 -14.54 14.47 9.48
N LEU A 220 -13.77 15.29 10.20
CA LEU A 220 -14.19 15.88 11.48
C LEU A 220 -15.49 16.69 11.37
N ALA A 221 -15.75 17.31 10.21
CA ALA A 221 -16.97 18.07 9.95
C ALA A 221 -18.23 17.19 9.78
N HIS A 222 -18.04 15.89 9.54
CA HIS A 222 -19.10 14.98 9.09
C HIS A 222 -19.46 13.89 10.11
N VAL A 223 -18.63 13.69 11.14
CA VAL A 223 -18.85 12.68 12.17
C VAL A 223 -19.61 13.23 13.39
N SER A 224 -20.29 12.35 14.11
CA SER A 224 -20.97 12.67 15.36
C SER A 224 -20.88 11.50 16.35
N PHE A 225 -20.24 11.73 17.49
CA PHE A 225 -20.16 10.76 18.59
C PHE A 225 -21.05 11.17 19.78
N PRO A 226 -21.46 10.23 20.68
CA PRO A 226 -22.38 10.52 21.78
C PRO A 226 -21.82 11.44 22.86
N ASP A 227 -22.62 12.40 23.34
CA ASP A 227 -22.21 13.50 24.22
C ASP A 227 -22.24 13.17 25.72
N ASP A 228 -22.34 11.89 26.12
CA ASP A 228 -22.64 11.53 27.51
C ASP A 228 -21.51 11.86 28.50
N ILE A 229 -20.26 11.84 28.04
CA ILE A 229 -19.06 12.13 28.85
C ILE A 229 -18.48 13.50 28.47
N GLU A 230 -18.08 13.68 27.21
CA GLU A 230 -17.53 14.94 26.71
C GLU A 230 -18.63 15.75 26.02
N LYS A 231 -18.89 16.96 26.54
CA LYS A 231 -19.95 17.85 26.04
C LYS A 231 -19.48 18.72 24.90
N ASP A 232 -18.20 19.10 24.87
CA ASP A 232 -17.63 19.84 23.76
C ASP A 232 -17.63 18.98 22.49
N LYS A 233 -18.39 19.43 21.48
CA LYS A 233 -18.54 18.71 20.21
C LYS A 233 -17.20 18.52 19.50
N ASN A 234 -16.33 19.53 19.52
CA ASN A 234 -15.06 19.50 18.81
C ASN A 234 -14.11 18.50 19.46
N ILE A 235 -13.97 18.56 20.79
CA ILE A 235 -13.12 17.64 21.56
C ILE A 235 -13.64 16.20 21.41
N ARG A 236 -14.96 16.01 21.61
CA ARG A 236 -15.60 14.69 21.50
C ARG A 236 -15.40 14.05 20.13
N ASN A 237 -15.75 14.77 19.06
CA ASN A 237 -15.67 14.23 17.71
C ASN A 237 -14.22 14.00 17.29
N ALA A 238 -13.30 14.89 17.65
CA ALA A 238 -11.86 14.70 17.42
C ALA A 238 -11.37 13.41 18.09
N THR A 239 -11.68 13.22 19.38
CA THR A 239 -11.23 12.05 20.14
C THR A 239 -11.84 10.75 19.61
N GLY A 240 -13.13 10.76 19.25
CA GLY A 240 -13.81 9.62 18.64
C GLY A 240 -13.24 9.25 17.27
N LEU A 241 -12.96 10.25 16.43
CA LEU A 241 -12.39 10.06 15.10
C LEU A 241 -10.95 9.56 15.16
N ILE A 242 -10.13 10.03 16.12
CA ILE A 242 -8.77 9.48 16.34
C ILE A 242 -8.85 7.99 16.68
N ARG A 243 -9.74 7.57 17.59
CA ARG A 243 -9.94 6.14 17.91
C ARG A 243 -10.43 5.35 16.71
N LEU A 244 -11.30 5.93 15.89
CA LEU A 244 -11.77 5.29 14.67
C LEU A 244 -10.62 5.05 13.69
N ILE A 245 -9.80 6.07 13.44
CA ILE A 245 -8.64 5.97 12.55
C ILE A 245 -7.66 4.89 13.03
N THR A 246 -7.31 4.87 14.31
CA THR A 246 -6.37 3.88 14.84
C THR A 246 -6.89 2.45 14.68
N ARG A 247 -8.20 2.22 14.92
CA ARG A 247 -8.85 0.93 14.71
C ARG A 247 -8.90 0.55 13.21
N ILE A 248 -9.20 1.49 12.32
CA ILE A 248 -9.24 1.25 10.86
C ILE A 248 -7.86 0.91 10.31
N ILE A 249 -6.81 1.64 10.71
CA ILE A 249 -5.44 1.34 10.26
C ILE A 249 -5.06 -0.10 10.62
N PHE A 250 -5.41 -0.54 11.84
CA PHE A 250 -5.16 -1.91 12.25
C PHE A 250 -6.01 -2.92 11.47
N ILE A 251 -7.30 -2.63 11.26
CA ILE A 251 -8.17 -3.47 10.42
C ILE A 251 -7.59 -3.62 9.02
N TRP A 252 -7.15 -2.51 8.42
CA TRP A 252 -6.58 -2.51 7.09
C TRP A 252 -5.33 -3.39 7.05
N PHE A 253 -4.46 -3.29 8.07
CA PHE A 253 -3.30 -4.17 8.20
C PHE A 253 -3.68 -5.66 8.24
N ILE A 254 -4.67 -6.06 9.04
CA ILE A 254 -5.08 -7.47 9.11
C ILE A 254 -5.89 -7.93 7.89
N LYS A 255 -6.58 -7.02 7.18
CA LYS A 255 -7.16 -7.27 5.86
C LYS A 255 -6.06 -7.60 4.84
N GLU A 256 -4.97 -6.85 4.80
CA GLU A 256 -3.81 -7.14 3.95
C GLU A 256 -3.11 -8.46 4.31
N LYS A 257 -3.32 -8.96 5.54
CA LYS A 257 -2.92 -10.32 5.96
C LYS A 257 -3.96 -11.40 5.66
N GLN A 258 -5.03 -11.07 4.95
CA GLN A 258 -6.14 -11.97 4.59
C GLN A 258 -6.87 -12.57 5.80
N LEU A 259 -6.80 -11.90 6.97
CA LEU A 259 -7.49 -12.31 8.18
C LEU A 259 -8.90 -11.71 8.30
N VAL A 260 -9.18 -10.68 7.49
CA VAL A 260 -10.49 -10.05 7.36
C VAL A 260 -10.90 -10.14 5.88
N PRO A 261 -12.10 -10.66 5.56
CA PRO A 261 -12.56 -10.80 4.18
C PRO A 261 -12.64 -9.46 3.44
N GLU A 262 -12.17 -9.43 2.19
CA GLU A 262 -12.28 -8.24 1.33
C GLU A 262 -13.73 -7.86 1.03
N THR A 263 -14.66 -8.83 1.07
CA THR A 263 -16.10 -8.61 0.85
C THR A 263 -16.71 -7.64 1.85
N LEU A 264 -16.15 -7.49 3.05
CA LEU A 264 -16.58 -6.49 4.03
C LEU A 264 -16.17 -5.06 3.66
N PHE A 265 -15.35 -4.87 2.63
CA PHE A 265 -14.86 -3.58 2.15
C PHE A 265 -15.12 -3.38 0.65
N ASP A 266 -15.81 -4.33 0.01
CA ASP A 266 -16.16 -4.23 -1.40
C ASP A 266 -17.49 -3.47 -1.56
N ARG A 267 -17.49 -2.43 -2.39
CA ARG A 267 -18.67 -1.57 -2.56
C ARG A 267 -19.87 -2.35 -3.10
N SER A 268 -19.66 -3.29 -4.02
CA SER A 268 -20.74 -4.04 -4.64
C SER A 268 -21.36 -5.06 -3.67
N GLU A 269 -20.52 -5.73 -2.87
CA GLU A 269 -21.00 -6.63 -1.82
C GLU A 269 -21.72 -5.86 -0.71
N LEU A 270 -21.20 -4.71 -0.29
CA LEU A 270 -21.85 -3.86 0.72
C LEU A 270 -23.22 -3.38 0.26
N SER A 271 -23.37 -2.96 -1.00
CA SER A 271 -24.68 -2.62 -1.59
C SER A 271 -25.66 -3.79 -1.60
N ARG A 272 -25.17 -5.04 -1.63
CA ARG A 272 -26.00 -6.24 -1.59
C ARG A 272 -26.45 -6.58 -0.16
N ILE A 273 -25.56 -6.45 0.83
CA ILE A 273 -25.82 -6.92 2.21
C ILE A 273 -26.37 -5.84 3.16
N LEU A 274 -26.25 -4.55 2.82
CA LEU A 274 -26.74 -3.42 3.63
C LEU A 274 -27.90 -2.70 2.94
N LYS A 275 -28.97 -2.41 3.68
CA LYS A 275 -30.20 -1.82 3.10
C LYS A 275 -29.99 -0.44 2.52
N GLU A 276 -29.30 0.46 3.22
CA GLU A 276 -29.20 1.90 2.88
C GLU A 276 -27.78 2.33 2.52
N PHE A 277 -26.88 1.39 2.21
CA PHE A 277 -25.49 1.69 1.93
C PHE A 277 -25.31 2.58 0.70
N ALA A 278 -24.67 3.74 0.92
CA ALA A 278 -24.36 4.73 -0.11
C ALA A 278 -25.53 5.16 -1.02
N LYS A 279 -26.79 4.95 -0.62
CA LYS A 279 -27.98 5.37 -1.39
C LYS A 279 -28.20 6.88 -1.35
N ASN A 280 -27.98 7.49 -0.17
CA ASN A 280 -27.94 8.93 0.00
C ASN A 280 -26.59 9.29 0.62
N ASN A 281 -25.64 9.72 -0.21
CA ASN A 281 -24.26 9.97 0.21
C ASN A 281 -24.13 10.82 1.47
N LYS A 282 -25.06 11.71 1.81
CA LYS A 282 -24.96 12.54 3.02
C LYS A 282 -25.59 11.94 4.28
N GLU A 283 -26.44 10.93 4.15
CA GLU A 283 -27.26 10.40 5.26
C GLU A 283 -26.95 8.93 5.56
N SER A 284 -26.46 8.17 4.59
CA SER A 284 -26.08 6.77 4.77
C SER A 284 -24.87 6.65 5.70
N HIS A 285 -25.01 5.90 6.78
CA HIS A 285 -23.97 5.64 7.80
C HIS A 285 -23.99 4.17 8.25
N SER A 286 -24.47 3.31 7.35
CA SER A 286 -24.73 1.90 7.61
C SER A 286 -23.43 1.09 7.70
N PHE A 287 -22.40 1.48 6.96
CA PHE A 287 -21.12 0.77 6.95
C PHE A 287 -20.44 0.83 8.32
N TYR A 288 -20.32 2.03 8.89
CA TYR A 288 -19.67 2.18 10.18
C TYR A 288 -20.42 1.42 11.28
N GLN A 289 -21.74 1.56 11.35
CA GLN A 289 -22.55 0.90 12.38
C GLN A 289 -22.58 -0.61 12.18
N ALA A 290 -23.06 -1.08 11.03
CA ALA A 290 -23.33 -2.49 10.80
C ALA A 290 -22.05 -3.31 10.58
N VAL A 291 -21.02 -2.75 9.94
CA VAL A 291 -19.79 -3.48 9.61
C VAL A 291 -18.68 -3.16 10.58
N LEU A 292 -18.21 -1.90 10.65
CA LEU A 292 -17.01 -1.58 11.42
C LEU A 292 -17.20 -1.75 12.93
N GLN A 293 -18.30 -1.28 13.52
CA GLN A 293 -18.52 -1.45 14.96
C GLN A 293 -18.68 -2.93 15.35
N ASN A 294 -19.39 -3.74 14.55
CA ASN A 294 -19.48 -5.19 14.78
C ASN A 294 -18.14 -5.90 14.56
N LEU A 295 -17.31 -5.42 13.63
CA LEU A 295 -15.95 -5.92 13.44
C LEU A 295 -15.06 -5.61 14.65
N PHE A 296 -15.09 -4.37 15.16
CA PHE A 296 -14.33 -3.98 16.36
C PHE A 296 -14.81 -4.77 17.58
N PHE A 297 -16.09 -4.62 17.92
CA PHE A 297 -16.58 -4.98 19.24
C PHE A 297 -17.16 -6.40 19.27
N GLY A 298 -17.95 -6.76 18.25
CA GLY A 298 -18.62 -8.06 18.16
C GLY A 298 -17.74 -9.19 17.63
N THR A 299 -16.61 -8.87 16.98
CA THR A 299 -15.79 -9.86 16.27
C THR A 299 -14.37 -9.94 16.83
N LEU A 300 -13.62 -8.85 16.76
CA LEU A 300 -12.21 -8.80 17.20
C LEU A 300 -12.10 -8.84 18.73
N ASN A 301 -13.16 -8.44 19.44
CA ASN A 301 -13.27 -8.49 20.90
C ASN A 301 -14.22 -9.59 21.43
N GLN A 302 -14.53 -10.62 20.62
CA GLN A 302 -15.36 -11.76 21.02
C GLN A 302 -14.77 -13.08 20.48
N LYS A 303 -14.78 -14.13 21.30
CA LYS A 303 -14.35 -15.46 20.85
C LYS A 303 -15.21 -15.95 19.69
N MET A 304 -14.59 -16.64 18.74
CA MET A 304 -15.22 -17.05 17.47
C MET A 304 -16.52 -17.84 17.67
N ASN A 305 -16.56 -18.75 18.65
CA ASN A 305 -17.70 -19.61 18.96
C ASN A 305 -18.76 -18.96 19.87
N GLU A 306 -18.53 -17.74 20.35
CA GLU A 306 -19.44 -17.01 21.24
C GLU A 306 -20.12 -15.82 20.52
N ARG A 307 -19.94 -15.69 19.20
CA ARG A 307 -20.50 -14.60 18.38
C ARG A 307 -21.99 -14.82 18.15
N ARG A 308 -22.79 -13.84 18.57
CA ARG A 308 -24.24 -13.79 18.31
C ARG A 308 -24.72 -12.33 18.33
N PHE A 309 -25.92 -12.10 17.80
CA PHE A 309 -26.61 -10.83 17.97
C PHE A 309 -27.12 -10.64 19.39
N ALA A 310 -27.20 -9.38 19.82
CA ALA A 310 -27.94 -9.01 21.01
C ALA A 310 -29.44 -9.21 20.78
N GLU A 311 -30.13 -9.82 21.76
CA GLU A 311 -31.56 -10.10 21.67
C GLU A 311 -32.42 -8.99 22.30
N ASP A 312 -33.60 -8.76 21.72
CA ASP A 312 -34.56 -7.73 22.14
C ASP A 312 -35.76 -8.29 22.94
N THR A 313 -35.70 -9.55 23.37
CA THR A 313 -36.78 -10.17 24.15
C THR A 313 -36.76 -9.66 25.61
N GLU A 314 -37.91 -9.49 26.28
CA GLU A 314 -37.97 -8.90 27.63
C GLU A 314 -37.00 -9.53 28.66
N LYS A 315 -36.76 -10.83 28.55
CA LYS A 315 -35.80 -11.58 29.37
C LYS A 315 -34.34 -11.25 29.04
N TYR A 316 -34.01 -11.04 27.76
CA TYR A 316 -32.65 -10.81 27.27
C TYR A 316 -32.31 -9.32 27.12
N VAL A 317 -33.30 -8.42 27.07
CA VAL A 317 -33.10 -6.97 27.20
C VAL A 317 -32.40 -6.65 28.53
N LYS A 318 -32.64 -7.42 29.60
CA LYS A 318 -31.91 -7.30 30.87
C LYS A 318 -30.55 -8.01 30.86
N GLY A 319 -30.42 -9.16 30.19
CA GLY A 319 -29.19 -9.97 30.17
C GLY A 319 -28.11 -9.48 29.20
N ASP A 320 -28.50 -8.93 28.06
CA ASP A 320 -27.60 -8.41 27.02
C ASP A 320 -27.35 -6.90 27.18
N HIS A 321 -28.02 -6.23 28.14
CA HIS A 321 -27.78 -4.81 28.43
C HIS A 321 -26.33 -4.60 28.86
N GLY A 322 -25.64 -3.64 28.23
CA GLY A 322 -24.24 -3.35 28.55
C GLY A 322 -23.22 -4.37 28.01
N VAL A 323 -23.64 -5.49 27.42
CA VAL A 323 -22.72 -6.46 26.80
C VAL A 323 -22.18 -5.90 25.49
N LYS A 324 -20.90 -5.56 25.48
CA LYS A 324 -20.28 -4.82 24.36
C LYS A 324 -19.74 -5.71 23.25
N SER A 325 -19.73 -7.02 23.45
CA SER A 325 -19.18 -7.98 22.49
C SER A 325 -20.24 -8.72 21.66
N LEU A 326 -21.51 -8.30 21.75
CA LEU A 326 -22.60 -8.83 20.94
C LEU A 326 -22.81 -8.00 19.68
N PHE A 327 -23.13 -8.67 18.57
CA PHE A 327 -23.49 -8.01 17.33
C PHE A 327 -24.75 -7.16 17.51
N ARG A 328 -24.80 -6.04 16.80
CA ARG A 328 -25.93 -5.10 16.78
C ARG A 328 -26.30 -4.74 15.35
N TYR A 329 -27.39 -3.98 15.20
CA TYR A 329 -27.81 -3.41 13.92
C TYR A 329 -28.32 -4.43 12.89
N LYS A 330 -28.94 -5.52 13.34
CA LYS A 330 -29.59 -6.50 12.45
C LYS A 330 -30.55 -5.84 11.46
N GLU A 331 -31.20 -4.75 11.86
CA GLU A 331 -32.13 -4.00 11.05
C GLU A 331 -31.49 -3.34 9.82
N LEU A 332 -30.17 -3.08 9.85
CA LEU A 332 -29.43 -2.45 8.76
C LEU A 332 -29.02 -3.43 7.65
N PHE A 333 -29.04 -4.74 7.93
CA PHE A 333 -28.73 -5.77 6.96
C PHE A 333 -29.95 -6.17 6.13
N SER A 334 -29.73 -6.50 4.85
CA SER A 334 -30.71 -7.08 3.92
C SER A 334 -30.71 -8.62 3.93
N ILE A 335 -29.66 -9.22 4.49
CA ILE A 335 -29.46 -10.66 4.63
C ILE A 335 -29.85 -11.15 6.03
N SER A 336 -29.98 -12.47 6.21
CA SER A 336 -30.32 -13.06 7.50
C SER A 336 -29.20 -12.92 8.53
N GLU A 337 -29.53 -12.95 9.83
CA GLU A 337 -28.55 -12.89 10.92
C GLU A 337 -27.48 -13.99 10.81
N HIS A 338 -27.87 -15.19 10.37
CA HIS A 338 -26.96 -16.30 10.14
C HIS A 338 -25.95 -15.99 9.03
N GLU A 339 -26.41 -15.43 7.91
CA GLU A 339 -25.51 -15.01 6.83
C GLU A 339 -24.57 -13.89 7.27
N VAL A 340 -25.04 -12.94 8.09
CA VAL A 340 -24.16 -11.91 8.67
C VAL A 340 -23.07 -12.57 9.49
N LEU A 341 -23.41 -13.42 10.47
CA LEU A 341 -22.42 -14.07 11.33
C LEU A 341 -21.41 -14.90 10.51
N ALA A 342 -21.85 -15.55 9.43
CA ALA A 342 -20.98 -16.30 8.53
C ALA A 342 -19.90 -15.42 7.87
N LEU A 343 -20.20 -14.16 7.53
CA LEU A 343 -19.21 -13.21 6.98
C LEU A 343 -18.06 -12.92 7.95
N PHE A 344 -18.33 -12.96 9.26
CA PHE A 344 -17.34 -12.65 10.30
C PHE A 344 -16.74 -13.91 10.94
N ALA A 345 -17.26 -15.10 10.65
CA ALA A 345 -16.92 -16.34 11.37
C ALA A 345 -15.43 -16.68 11.33
N GLY A 346 -14.77 -16.51 10.17
CA GLY A 346 -13.34 -16.81 9.98
C GLY A 346 -12.37 -15.79 10.57
N ILE A 347 -12.85 -14.62 11.01
CA ILE A 347 -12.00 -13.55 11.53
C ILE A 347 -11.49 -13.92 12.92
N PRO A 348 -10.18 -13.82 13.22
CA PRO A 348 -9.64 -14.23 14.50
C PRO A 348 -10.08 -13.30 15.65
N PHE A 349 -10.09 -13.85 16.86
CA PHE A 349 -10.20 -13.06 18.09
C PHE A 349 -8.84 -12.44 18.43
N LEU A 350 -8.80 -11.15 18.76
CA LEU A 350 -7.56 -10.39 18.96
C LEU A 350 -7.43 -9.72 20.34
N ASN A 351 -8.46 -9.80 21.21
CA ASN A 351 -8.50 -9.32 22.60
C ASN A 351 -7.50 -8.21 22.98
N GLY A 352 -7.53 -7.12 22.24
CA GLY A 352 -6.60 -6.01 22.43
C GLY A 352 -7.41 -4.77 22.74
N GLY A 353 -7.04 -4.03 23.79
CA GLY A 353 -7.78 -2.84 24.25
C GLY A 353 -8.01 -1.77 23.17
N LEU A 354 -7.34 -1.87 22.02
CA LEU A 354 -7.67 -1.11 20.80
C LEU A 354 -9.13 -1.27 20.35
N PHE A 355 -9.68 -2.48 20.47
CA PHE A 355 -11.04 -2.82 20.07
C PHE A 355 -12.02 -2.88 21.24
N ASP A 356 -11.64 -2.41 22.43
CA ASP A 356 -12.59 -2.28 23.52
C ASP A 356 -13.59 -1.16 23.23
N CYS A 357 -14.87 -1.46 23.48
CA CYS A 357 -15.91 -0.47 23.45
C CYS A 357 -15.90 0.33 24.76
N LEU A 358 -15.82 1.65 24.64
CA LEU A 358 -15.71 2.56 25.77
C LEU A 358 -17.06 2.95 26.40
N ASP A 359 -18.18 2.53 25.81
CA ASP A 359 -19.53 2.70 26.38
C ASP A 359 -19.58 1.98 27.73
N LYS A 360 -19.98 2.61 28.83
CA LYS A 360 -19.86 2.02 30.18
C LYS A 360 -20.91 2.54 31.13
N ASP A 361 -21.23 1.76 32.16
CA ASP A 361 -22.02 2.25 33.28
C ASP A 361 -21.18 3.19 34.14
N ASN A 362 -21.76 4.33 34.50
CA ASN A 362 -21.16 5.25 35.45
C ASN A 362 -21.22 4.62 36.86
N PRO A 363 -20.09 4.41 37.55
CA PRO A 363 -20.06 3.72 38.84
C PRO A 363 -20.89 4.41 39.93
N ASP A 364 -20.98 5.74 39.90
CA ASP A 364 -21.61 6.54 40.95
C ASP A 364 -23.12 6.68 40.75
N THR A 365 -23.56 6.79 39.50
CA THR A 365 -24.97 7.06 39.14
C THR A 365 -25.70 5.83 38.61
N GLY A 366 -24.98 4.75 38.28
CA GLY A 366 -25.52 3.56 37.61
C GLY A 366 -26.02 3.82 36.18
N LYS A 367 -25.87 5.06 35.67
CA LYS A 367 -26.34 5.44 34.34
C LYS A 367 -25.36 4.97 33.27
N HIS A 368 -25.86 4.29 32.26
CA HIS A 368 -25.05 3.94 31.08
C HIS A 368 -24.64 5.20 30.30
N GLN A 369 -23.35 5.32 30.01
CA GLN A 369 -22.71 6.42 29.28
C GLN A 369 -22.17 5.91 27.95
N PHE A 370 -22.54 6.57 26.85
CA PHE A 370 -22.09 6.21 25.50
C PHE A 370 -20.89 7.08 25.06
N VAL A 371 -19.88 6.45 24.46
CA VAL A 371 -18.63 7.07 23.98
C VAL A 371 -18.33 6.65 22.54
N ASP A 372 -18.35 5.35 22.26
CA ASP A 372 -18.23 4.80 20.91
C ASP A 372 -19.62 4.66 20.25
N GLY A 373 -20.69 4.73 21.03
CA GLY A 373 -22.05 4.73 20.52
C GLY A 373 -22.40 3.41 19.85
N PHE A 374 -21.97 2.29 20.44
CA PHE A 374 -22.32 0.95 20.00
C PHE A 374 -23.64 0.55 20.67
N SER A 375 -24.73 1.17 20.21
CA SER A 375 -26.01 1.19 20.92
C SER A 375 -27.18 0.87 20.01
N ARG A 376 -28.12 0.06 20.51
CA ARG A 376 -29.40 -0.15 19.83
C ARG A 376 -30.30 1.08 19.90
N ASN A 377 -30.06 2.03 20.82
CA ASN A 377 -30.81 3.29 20.91
C ASN A 377 -30.35 4.27 19.80
N PRO A 378 -31.22 4.63 18.83
CA PRO A 378 -30.83 5.49 17.70
C PRO A 378 -30.27 6.85 18.13
N LYS A 379 -30.72 7.41 19.26
CA LYS A 379 -30.25 8.71 19.76
C LYS A 379 -28.84 8.68 20.36
N LYS A 380 -28.28 7.48 20.57
CA LYS A 380 -27.00 7.25 21.23
C LYS A 380 -25.99 6.52 20.32
N ARG A 381 -26.32 6.37 19.03
CA ARG A 381 -25.41 5.81 18.03
C ARG A 381 -24.39 6.86 17.58
N ALA A 382 -23.18 6.42 17.33
CA ALA A 382 -22.23 7.21 16.58
C ALA A 382 -22.64 7.22 15.08
N ILE A 383 -22.47 8.38 14.45
CA ILE A 383 -22.79 8.62 13.04
C ILE A 383 -21.48 8.92 12.32
N VAL A 384 -21.10 8.03 11.41
CA VAL A 384 -19.95 8.18 10.54
C VAL A 384 -20.43 7.82 9.14
N PRO A 385 -20.57 8.82 8.25
CA PRO A 385 -21.15 8.60 6.93
C PRO A 385 -20.35 7.65 6.04
N ASP A 386 -21.05 6.88 5.21
CA ASP A 386 -20.47 5.87 4.31
C ASP A 386 -19.53 6.50 3.26
N PHE A 387 -19.80 7.74 2.85
CA PHE A 387 -18.98 8.46 1.86
C PHE A 387 -17.54 8.72 2.35
N LEU A 388 -17.31 8.78 3.67
CA LEU A 388 -15.95 8.95 4.21
C LEU A 388 -15.02 7.78 3.84
N PHE A 389 -15.58 6.64 3.43
CA PHE A 389 -14.85 5.42 3.08
C PHE A 389 -14.91 5.07 1.59
N PHE A 390 -15.99 5.43 0.90
CA PHE A 390 -16.28 4.94 -0.46
C PHE A 390 -16.52 6.04 -1.50
N HIS A 391 -16.32 7.31 -1.14
CA HIS A 391 -16.42 8.40 -2.10
C HIS A 391 -15.15 8.53 -2.96
N ALA A 392 -15.29 9.18 -4.12
CA ALA A 392 -14.13 9.53 -4.94
C ALA A 392 -13.27 10.57 -4.21
N GLU A 393 -12.01 10.72 -4.62
CA GLU A 393 -11.15 11.80 -4.14
C GLU A 393 -11.79 13.16 -4.49
N GLU A 394 -11.86 14.05 -3.50
CA GLU A 394 -12.41 15.41 -3.63
C GLU A 394 -11.39 16.44 -3.14
N ASP A 395 -11.34 17.58 -3.83
CA ASP A 395 -10.57 18.75 -3.39
C ASP A 395 -11.28 19.39 -2.18
N CYS A 396 -10.58 19.54 -1.06
CA CYS A 396 -11.08 20.24 0.13
C CYS A 396 -10.14 21.39 0.53
N ASP A 397 -10.71 22.54 0.91
CA ASP A 397 -9.91 23.66 1.40
C ASP A 397 -9.60 23.52 2.89
N LEU A 398 -8.34 23.20 3.19
CA LEU A 398 -7.81 23.07 4.55
C LEU A 398 -6.87 24.23 4.94
N ASN A 399 -6.80 25.30 4.13
CA ASN A 399 -5.85 26.40 4.35
C ASN A 399 -6.01 27.05 5.73
N ALA A 400 -7.25 27.25 6.19
CA ALA A 400 -7.52 27.81 7.51
C ALA A 400 -6.96 26.93 8.66
N ILE A 401 -7.02 25.61 8.49
CA ILE A 401 -6.57 24.64 9.50
C ILE A 401 -5.04 24.61 9.59
N TYR A 402 -4.37 24.69 8.44
CA TYR A 402 -2.91 24.69 8.38
C TYR A 402 -2.28 26.08 8.54
N GLY A 403 -3.09 27.13 8.69
CA GLY A 403 -2.60 28.51 8.74
C GLY A 403 -1.92 28.94 7.42
N THR A 404 -2.34 28.38 6.29
CA THR A 404 -1.79 28.69 4.97
C THR A 404 -2.77 29.49 4.11
N LYS A 405 -2.33 29.96 2.94
CA LYS A 405 -3.17 30.59 1.93
C LYS A 405 -2.77 30.06 0.55
N ASN A 406 -3.75 29.81 -0.32
CA ASN A 406 -3.56 29.37 -1.71
C ASN A 406 -2.70 28.10 -1.87
N LYS A 407 -2.68 27.21 -0.86
CA LYS A 407 -2.09 25.88 -1.01
C LYS A 407 -3.17 24.87 -1.35
N LYS A 408 -2.88 24.02 -2.33
CA LYS A 408 -3.64 22.82 -2.65
C LYS A 408 -3.03 21.63 -1.93
#